data_AF-U6RPU8-F1
#
_entry.id   AF-U6RPU8-F1
#
_cell.length_a   1.000
_cell.length_b   1.000
_cell.length_c   1.000
_cell.angle_alpha   90.00
_cell.angle_beta   90.00
_cell.angle_gamma   90.00
#
_symmetry.space_group_name_H-M   'P 1'
#
loop_
_entity.id
_entity.type
_entity.pdbx_description
1 polymer ?
#
loop_
_entity_poly.entity_id
_entity_poly.type
_entity_poly.pdbx_seq_one_letter_code
_entity_poly.pdbx_strand_id
1 'polypeptide(L)'
;MEIIIGLIIAFILLAFLYGILCLIIKKWPVLIWIVGIGGGVILAIITSWWIGAIGGFILIGFLAAAEASGGHKCAHCGSYDTDVTKKEDGFEYWQCNKCHGITYDYITK
;
A
#
# COMPACT_ATOMS: atom_id res chain seq x y z
N MET A 1 -15.51 24.08 -18.82
CA MET A 1 -15.37 24.30 -17.36
C MET A 1 -15.96 23.15 -16.56
N GLU A 2 -17.19 22.71 -16.84
CA GLU A 2 -17.84 21.62 -16.09
C GLU A 2 -17.07 20.29 -16.13
N ILE A 3 -16.54 19.90 -17.30
CA ILE A 3 -15.73 18.68 -17.45
C ILE A 3 -14.44 18.76 -16.63
N ILE A 4 -13.79 19.92 -16.59
CA ILE A 4 -12.55 20.13 -15.85
C ILE A 4 -12.81 20.05 -14.34
N ILE A 5 -13.89 20.67 -13.86
CA ILE A 5 -14.30 20.59 -12.44
C ILE A 5 -14.64 19.15 -12.07
N GLY A 6 -15.36 18.42 -12.93
CA GLY A 6 -15.67 17.02 -12.72
C GLY A 6 -14.42 16.13 -12.60
N LEU A 7 -13.42 16.34 -13.47
CA LEU A 7 -12.15 15.62 -13.40
C LEU A 7 -11.37 15.92 -12.12
N ILE A 8 -11.36 17.17 -11.66
CA ILE A 8 -10.70 17.55 -10.41
C ILE A 8 -11.34 16.83 -9.22
N ILE A 9 -12.68 16.82 -9.14
CA ILE A 9 -13.41 16.14 -8.06
C ILE A 9 -13.12 14.64 -8.10
N ALA A 10 -13.14 14.01 -9.28
CA ALA A 10 -12.84 12.59 -9.44
C ALA A 10 -11.41 12.26 -8.96
N PHE A 11 -10.43 13.10 -9.28
CA PHE A 11 -9.05 12.90 -8.85
C PHE A 11 -8.88 13.03 -7.33
N ILE A 12 -9.54 14.01 -6.71
CA ILE A 12 -9.54 14.18 -5.24
C ILE A 12 -10.15 12.95 -4.55
N LEU A 13 -11.29 12.48 -5.04
CA LEU A 13 -11.94 11.28 -4.52
C LEU A 13 -11.05 10.04 -4.67
N LEU A 14 -10.38 9.88 -5.81
CA LEU A 14 -9.46 8.78 -6.05
C LEU A 14 -8.27 8.81 -5.08
N ALA A 15 -7.66 9.98 -4.87
CA ALA A 15 -6.56 10.15 -3.92
C ALA A 15 -6.99 9.83 -2.48
N PHE A 16 -8.19 10.26 -2.09
CA PHE A 16 -8.75 9.95 -0.78
C PHE A 16 -8.99 8.44 -0.60
N LEU A 17 -9.60 7.79 -1.59
CA LEU A 17 -9.82 6.33 -1.59
C LEU A 17 -8.49 5.56 -1.54
N TYR A 18 -7.47 6.01 -2.26
CA TYR A 18 -6.14 5.43 -2.21
C TYR A 18 -5.51 5.56 -0.82
N GLY A 19 -5.65 6.71 -0.17
CA GLY A 19 -5.19 6.91 1.21
C GLY A 19 -5.82 5.92 2.20
N ILE A 20 -7.14 5.71 2.09
CA ILE A 20 -7.85 4.71 2.92
C ILE A 20 -7.34 3.29 2.62
N LEU A 21 -7.12 2.96 1.34
CA LEU A 21 -6.60 1.67 0.94
C LEU A 21 -5.23 1.39 1.58
N CYS A 22 -4.31 2.36 1.56
CA CYS A 22 -2.99 2.22 2.19
C CYS A 22 -3.09 1.91 3.69
N LEU A 23 -3.99 2.60 4.42
CA LEU A 23 -4.20 2.36 5.85
C LEU A 23 -4.71 0.94 6.13
N ILE A 24 -5.65 0.45 5.32
CA ILE A 24 -6.22 -0.89 5.48
C ILE A 24 -5.17 -1.96 5.20
N ILE A 25 -4.44 -1.83 4.09
CA ILE A 25 -3.47 -2.84 3.66
C ILE A 25 -2.27 -2.93 4.62
N LYS A 26 -1.77 -1.81 5.15
CA LYS A 26 -0.71 -1.81 6.18
C LYS A 26 -1.11 -2.61 7.42
N LYS A 27 -2.35 -2.43 7.86
CA LYS A 27 -2.88 -3.11 9.05
C LYS A 27 -3.18 -4.59 8.80
N TRP A 28 -3.62 -4.93 7.59
CA TRP A 28 -4.00 -6.29 7.21
C TRP A 28 -3.32 -6.73 5.91
N PRO A 29 -1.99 -6.98 5.91
CA PRO A 29 -1.24 -7.32 4.70
C PRO A 29 -1.69 -8.64 4.05
N VAL A 30 -2.38 -9.49 4.81
CA VAL A 30 -3.02 -10.72 4.26
C VAL A 30 -4.03 -10.42 3.16
N LEU A 31 -4.65 -9.23 3.16
CA LEU A 31 -5.60 -8.81 2.13
C LEU A 31 -4.97 -8.73 0.74
N ILE A 32 -3.66 -8.48 0.64
CA ILE A 32 -2.92 -8.45 -0.64
C ILE A 32 -3.10 -9.78 -1.37
N TRP A 33 -2.93 -10.88 -0.65
CA TRP A 33 -3.03 -12.23 -1.21
C TRP A 33 -4.46 -12.62 -1.52
N ILE A 34 -5.39 -12.30 -0.60
CA ILE A 34 -6.82 -12.63 -0.78
C ILE A 34 -7.38 -11.90 -2.01
N VAL A 35 -7.13 -10.59 -2.11
CA VAL A 35 -7.63 -9.76 -3.21
C VAL A 35 -6.86 -10.07 -4.50
N GLY A 36 -5.55 -10.25 -4.43
CA GLY A 36 -4.70 -10.58 -5.57
C GLY A 36 -5.03 -11.92 -6.22
N ILE A 37 -5.01 -13.00 -5.43
CA ILE A 37 -5.32 -14.35 -5.92
C ILE A 37 -6.81 -14.45 -6.26
N GLY A 38 -7.70 -13.96 -5.38
CA GLY A 38 -9.14 -13.99 -5.62
C GLY A 38 -9.53 -13.24 -6.90
N GLY A 39 -9.00 -12.03 -7.09
CA GLY A 39 -9.19 -11.23 -8.30
C GLY A 39 -8.63 -11.92 -9.54
N GLY A 40 -7.43 -12.50 -9.45
CA GLY A 40 -6.83 -13.27 -10.54
C GLY A 40 -7.63 -14.50 -10.94
N VAL A 41 -8.15 -15.25 -9.97
CA VAL A 41 -9.02 -16.42 -10.22
C VAL A 41 -10.34 -16.01 -10.86
N ILE A 42 -10.98 -14.94 -10.36
CA ILE A 42 -12.21 -14.41 -10.96
C ILE A 42 -11.95 -14.01 -12.42
N LEU A 43 -10.89 -13.24 -12.68
CA LEU A 43 -10.47 -12.85 -14.03
C LEU A 43 -10.21 -14.07 -14.92
N ALA A 44 -9.55 -15.11 -14.40
CA ALA A 44 -9.31 -16.35 -15.13
C ALA A 44 -10.60 -17.05 -15.55
N ILE A 45 -11.63 -17.05 -14.68
CA ILE A 45 -12.94 -17.66 -14.94
C ILE A 45 -13.70 -16.90 -16.02
N ILE A 46 -13.70 -15.56 -15.98
CA ILE A 46 -14.46 -14.73 -16.92
C ILE A 46 -13.74 -14.49 -18.25
N THR A 47 -12.42 -14.69 -18.31
CA THR A 47 -11.61 -14.45 -19.52
C THR A 47 -10.77 -15.67 -19.90
N SER A 48 -9.51 -15.74 -19.47
CA SER A 48 -8.58 -16.83 -19.74
C SER A 48 -7.57 -16.94 -18.60
N TRP A 49 -7.09 -18.16 -18.34
CA TRP A 49 -6.22 -18.45 -17.19
C TRP A 49 -4.94 -17.58 -17.15
N TRP A 50 -4.33 -17.30 -18.31
CA TRP A 50 -3.13 -16.47 -18.41
C TRP A 50 -3.42 -14.98 -18.16
N ILE A 51 -4.60 -14.48 -18.56
CA ILE A 51 -5.05 -13.11 -18.25
C ILE A 51 -5.30 -12.99 -16.76
N GLY A 52 -5.95 -13.99 -16.15
CA GLY A 52 -6.17 -14.03 -14.72
C GLY A 52 -4.86 -14.06 -13.92
N ALA A 53 -3.87 -14.83 -14.38
CA ALA A 53 -2.54 -14.86 -13.77
C ALA A 53 -1.88 -13.48 -13.81
N ILE A 54 -1.79 -12.85 -15.00
CA ILE A 54 -1.19 -11.53 -15.17
C ILE A 54 -1.94 -10.48 -14.33
N GLY A 55 -3.27 -10.45 -14.42
CA GLY A 55 -4.10 -9.52 -13.67
C GLY A 55 -3.95 -9.67 -12.15
N GLY A 56 -3.89 -10.91 -11.66
CA GLY A 56 -3.63 -11.22 -10.26
C GLY A 56 -2.26 -10.72 -9.80
N PHE A 57 -1.20 -10.96 -10.57
CA PHE A 57 0.14 -10.47 -10.25
C PHE A 57 0.22 -8.94 -10.23
N ILE A 58 -0.41 -8.26 -11.19
CA ILE A 58 -0.47 -6.79 -11.22
C ILE A 58 -1.19 -6.26 -9.98
N LEU A 59 -2.32 -6.89 -9.59
CA LEU A 59 -3.08 -6.50 -8.42
C LEU A 59 -2.29 -6.68 -7.12
N ILE A 60 -1.56 -7.79 -6.98
CA ILE A 60 -0.64 -8.02 -5.85
C ILE A 60 0.43 -6.93 -5.81
N GLY A 61 1.08 -6.64 -6.95
CA GLY A 61 2.12 -5.61 -7.02
C GLY A 61 1.61 -4.22 -6.63
N PHE A 62 0.42 -3.84 -7.11
CA PHE A 62 -0.22 -2.57 -6.76
C PHE A 62 -0.51 -2.48 -5.25
N LEU A 63 -1.07 -3.53 -4.65
CA LEU A 63 -1.40 -3.54 -3.22
C LEU A 63 -0.14 -3.58 -2.35
N ALA A 64 0.92 -4.27 -2.77
CA ALA A 64 2.22 -4.25 -2.09
C ALA A 64 2.86 -2.84 -2.12
N ALA A 65 2.73 -2.12 -3.24
CA ALA A 65 3.16 -0.73 -3.31
C ALA A 65 2.33 0.18 -2.39
N ALA A 66 1.02 -0.08 -2.27
CA ALA A 66 0.16 0.62 -1.31
C ALA A 66 0.54 0.32 0.15
N GLU A 67 0.94 -0.92 0.47
CA GLU A 67 1.44 -1.30 1.80
C GLU A 67 2.68 -0.48 2.18
N ALA A 68 3.64 -0.37 1.26
CA ALA A 68 4.89 0.35 1.47
C ALA A 68 4.74 1.88 1.42
N SER A 69 3.60 2.39 0.96
CA SER A 69 3.40 3.83 0.74
C SER A 69 3.46 4.61 2.05
N GLY A 70 4.45 5.49 2.20
CA GLY A 70 4.61 6.36 3.38
C GLY A 70 4.88 5.62 4.69
N GLY A 71 5.43 4.39 4.64
CA GLY A 71 5.88 3.65 5.82
C GLY A 71 7.25 3.03 5.58
N HIS A 72 8.07 2.90 6.64
CA HIS A 72 9.33 2.18 6.55
C HIS A 72 9.16 0.73 6.97
N LYS A 73 9.86 -0.18 6.29
CA LYS A 73 9.78 -1.59 6.65
C LYS A 73 10.44 -1.80 8.02
N CYS A 74 9.66 -2.28 8.99
CA CYS A 74 10.18 -2.63 10.30
C CYS A 74 11.20 -3.78 10.20
N ALA A 75 12.40 -3.59 10.73
CA ALA A 75 13.45 -4.61 10.71
C ALA A 75 13.13 -5.85 11.57
N HIS A 76 12.26 -5.71 12.58
CA HIS A 76 11.94 -6.78 13.53
C HIS A 76 10.90 -7.76 13.00
N CYS A 77 9.84 -7.25 12.36
CA CYS A 77 8.69 -8.07 11.93
C CYS A 77 8.29 -7.88 10.47
N GLY A 78 9.00 -7.03 9.71
CA GLY A 78 8.77 -6.80 8.28
C GLY A 78 7.52 -6.01 7.92
N SER A 79 6.77 -5.52 8.90
CA SER A 79 5.55 -4.72 8.68
C SER A 79 5.88 -3.28 8.27
N TYR A 80 5.04 -2.69 7.41
CA TYR A 80 5.07 -1.28 7.02
C TYR A 80 4.11 -0.40 7.83
N ASP A 81 3.43 -0.98 8.83
CA ASP A 81 2.61 -0.25 9.79
C ASP A 81 3.52 0.37 10.86
N THR A 82 4.13 1.50 10.47
CA THR A 82 5.10 2.24 11.27
C THR A 82 4.78 3.72 11.28
N ASP A 83 4.99 4.37 12.42
CA ASP A 83 4.83 5.81 12.61
C ASP A 83 6.17 6.48 12.89
N VAL A 84 6.35 7.71 12.38
CA VAL A 84 7.52 8.53 12.71
C VAL A 84 7.39 9.03 14.15
N THR A 85 8.35 8.67 14.98
CA THR A 85 8.39 9.10 16.40
C THR A 85 9.35 10.26 16.61
N LYS A 86 10.46 10.31 15.86
CA LYS A 86 11.50 11.32 16.02
C LYS A 86 12.21 11.60 14.70
N LYS A 87 12.62 12.85 14.50
CA LYS A 87 13.54 13.25 13.42
C LYS A 87 14.71 14.01 14.04
N GLU A 88 15.91 13.43 14.03
CA GLU A 88 17.10 14.03 14.64
C GLU A 88 18.36 13.71 13.82
N ASP A 89 19.27 14.68 13.71
CA ASP A 89 20.60 14.52 13.12
C ASP A 89 20.63 13.87 11.72
N GLY A 90 19.58 14.11 10.92
CA GLY A 90 19.45 13.53 9.57
C GLY A 90 18.87 12.11 9.53
N PHE A 91 18.39 11.60 10.67
CA PHE A 91 17.71 10.31 10.79
C PHE A 91 16.21 10.47 11.08
N GLU A 92 15.41 9.58 10.50
CA GLU A 92 14.01 9.37 10.89
C GLU A 92 13.88 8.07 11.66
N TYR A 93 13.28 8.16 12.85
CA TYR A 93 13.01 7.04 13.74
C TYR A 93 11.56 6.62 13.59
N TRP A 94 11.35 5.39 13.17
CA TRP A 94 10.06 4.78 12.90
C TRP A 94 9.75 3.73 13.95
N GLN A 95 8.63 3.85 14.64
CA GLN A 95 8.16 2.83 15.56
C GLN A 95 7.10 1.97 14.88
N CYS A 96 7.24 0.66 14.99
CA CYS A 96 6.26 -0.27 14.44
C CYS A 96 5.06 -0.43 15.38
N ASN A 97 3.85 -0.29 14.84
CA ASN A 97 2.60 -0.45 15.60
C ASN A 97 2.32 -1.90 15.99
N LYS A 98 2.97 -2.87 15.33
CA LYS A 98 2.78 -4.30 15.59
C LYS A 98 3.71 -4.86 16.67
N CYS A 99 4.99 -4.48 16.64
CA CYS A 99 6.00 -5.03 17.57
C CYS A 99 6.58 -3.99 18.54
N HIS A 100 6.18 -2.72 18.40
CA HIS A 100 6.70 -1.58 19.17
C HIS A 100 8.21 -1.34 19.05
N GLY A 101 8.91 -2.10 18.20
CA GLY A 101 10.33 -1.91 17.90
C GLY A 101 10.58 -0.68 17.04
N ILE A 102 11.75 -0.08 17.22
CA ILE A 102 12.17 1.14 16.52
C ILE A 102 13.13 0.75 15.40
N THR A 103 12.89 1.26 14.19
CA THR A 103 13.79 1.19 13.05
C THR A 103 14.15 2.62 12.65
N TYR A 104 15.42 2.88 12.33
CA TYR A 104 15.84 4.22 11.90
C TYR A 104 16.46 4.13 10.50
N ASP A 105 16.28 5.19 9.72
CA ASP A 105 16.86 5.30 8.39
C ASP A 105 17.31 6.75 8.12
N TYR A 106 18.22 6.91 7.17
CA TYR A 106 18.73 8.22 6.76
C TYR A 106 17.66 8.98 5.96
N ILE A 107 17.53 10.29 6.21
CA ILE A 107 16.75 11.18 5.36
C ILE A 107 17.53 11.39 4.06
N THR A 108 17.32 10.55 3.05
CA THR A 108 17.77 10.86 1.69
C THR A 108 16.88 11.98 1.15
N LYS A 109 17.40 13.22 1.21
CA LYS A 109 16.80 14.39 0.54
C LYS A 109 16.85 14.25 -0.98
#